data_AF-A0A343TGB5-F1
#
_entry.id   AF-A0A343TGB5-F1
#
_cell.length_a   1.000
_cell.length_b   1.000
_cell.length_c   1.000
_cell.angle_alpha   90.00
_cell.angle_beta   90.00
_cell.angle_gamma   90.00
#
_symmetry.space_group_name_H-M   'P 1'
#
loop_
_entity.id
_entity.type
_entity.pdbx_description
1 polymer ?
#
loop_
_entity_poly.entity_id
_entity_poly.type
_entity_poly.pdbx_seq_one_letter_code
_entity_poly.pdbx_strand_id
1 'polypeptide(L)'
;MEPGRFVSYVFVYLGILWLVEYAVFYPLQFGFPDVMYLGGGIFFTWFGLYRRLKPETHEKHPKEHGIESYGFALIALVLTVIFLLQLL
;
A
#
# COMPACT_ATOMS: atom_id res chain seq x y z
N MET A 1 9.00 12.45 11.45
CA MET A 1 7.75 11.92 10.87
C MET A 1 7.20 10.91 11.87
N GLU A 2 5.94 11.03 12.29
CA GLU A 2 5.39 10.07 13.26
C GLU A 2 5.22 8.68 12.62
N PRO A 3 5.55 7.58 13.34
CA PRO A 3 5.50 6.22 12.78
C PRO A 3 4.13 5.84 12.22
N GLY A 4 3.04 6.25 12.90
CA GLY A 4 1.67 6.00 12.43
C GLY A 4 1.33 6.68 11.09
N ARG A 5 1.85 7.89 10.88
CA ARG A 5 1.70 8.61 9.61
C ARG A 5 2.50 7.95 8.50
N PHE A 6 3.74 7.53 8.79
CA PHE A 6 4.58 6.81 7.83
C PHE A 6 3.90 5.55 7.31
N VAL A 7 3.37 4.71 8.19
CA VAL A 7 2.62 3.49 7.81
C VAL A 7 1.45 3.81 6.89
N SER A 8 0.72 4.89 7.17
CA SER A 8 -0.41 5.31 6.34
C SER A 8 0.03 5.72 4.93
N TYR A 9 1.16 6.40 4.78
CA TYR A 9 1.75 6.69 3.47
C TYR A 9 2.23 5.43 2.76
N VAL A 10 2.80 4.46 3.49
CA VAL A 10 3.19 3.18 2.91
C VAL A 10 1.99 2.43 2.34
N PHE A 11 0.85 2.42 3.04
CA PHE A 11 -0.39 1.81 2.52
C PHE A 11 -0.88 2.48 1.24
N VAL A 12 -0.87 3.82 1.20
CA VAL A 12 -1.23 4.57 -0.02
C VAL A 12 -0.26 4.25 -1.14
N TYR A 13 1.05 4.24 -0.87
CA TYR A 13 2.08 3.93 -1.85
C TYR A 13 1.90 2.52 -2.43
N LEU A 14 1.72 1.51 -1.57
CA LEU A 14 1.51 0.13 -1.98
C LEU A 14 0.25 -0.03 -2.83
N GLY A 15 -0.86 0.59 -2.43
CA GLY A 15 -2.09 0.56 -3.20
C GLY A 15 -1.94 1.18 -4.59
N ILE A 16 -1.24 2.32 -4.70
CA ILE A 16 -0.95 2.96 -5.98
C ILE A 16 -0.01 2.10 -6.82
N LEU A 17 1.08 1.59 -6.25
CA LEU A 17 2.04 0.72 -6.93
C LEU A 17 1.31 -0.48 -7.54
N TRP A 18 0.41 -1.09 -6.76
CA TRP A 18 -0.37 -2.23 -7.18
C TRP A 18 -1.33 -1.91 -8.34
N LEU A 19 -1.98 -0.74 -8.31
CA LEU A 19 -2.83 -0.26 -9.41
C LEU A 19 -2.02 0.05 -10.68
N VAL A 20 -0.80 0.58 -10.52
CA VAL A 20 0.12 0.83 -11.64
C VAL A 20 0.60 -0.49 -12.24
N GLU A 21 1.00 -1.45 -11.41
CA GLU A 21 1.39 -2.80 -11.87
C GLU A 21 0.27 -3.44 -12.68
N TYR A 22 -0.98 -3.37 -12.19
CA TYR A 22 -2.14 -3.82 -12.93
C TYR A 22 -2.24 -3.12 -14.30
N ALA A 23 -2.18 -1.79 -14.33
CA ALA A 23 -2.34 -1.01 -15.56
C ALA A 23 -1.23 -1.26 -16.59
N VAL A 24 -0.01 -1.60 -16.14
CA VAL A 24 1.17 -1.80 -17.00
C VAL A 24 1.23 -3.23 -17.54
N PHE A 25 1.02 -4.24 -16.69
CA PHE A 25 1.30 -5.64 -17.04
C PHE A 25 0.05 -6.47 -17.35
N TYR A 26 -1.13 -6.05 -16.89
CA TYR A 26 -2.36 -6.81 -17.05
C TYR A 26 -3.28 -6.10 -18.05
N PRO A 27 -3.38 -6.59 -19.31
CA PRO A 27 -4.42 -6.11 -20.21
C PRO A 27 -5.77 -6.43 -19.55
N LEU A 28 -6.66 -5.44 -19.45
CA LEU A 28 -7.99 -5.55 -18.82
C LEU A 28 -8.76 -6.75 -19.36
N GLN A 29 -8.61 -7.88 -18.68
CA GLN A 29 -9.48 -9.03 -18.80
C GLN A 29 -10.48 -8.80 -17.66
N PHE A 30 -11.78 -8.73 -17.92
CA PHE A 30 -12.76 -8.53 -16.85
C PHE A 30 -13.01 -9.85 -16.10
N GLY A 31 -11.93 -10.48 -15.63
CA GLY A 31 -11.94 -11.72 -14.88
C GLY A 31 -12.14 -11.48 -13.39
N PHE A 32 -12.52 -12.53 -12.67
CA PHE A 32 -12.55 -12.52 -11.21
C PHE A 32 -11.21 -12.11 -10.56
N PRO A 33 -10.04 -12.54 -11.06
CA PRO A 33 -8.74 -12.12 -10.52
C PRO A 33 -8.53 -10.60 -10.64
N ASP A 34 -8.94 -10.01 -11.75
CA ASP A 34 -8.77 -8.59 -12.06
C ASP A 34 -9.60 -7.69 -11.14
N VAL A 35 -10.82 -8.12 -10.81
CA VAL A 35 -11.68 -7.43 -9.84
C VAL A 35 -11.08 -7.49 -8.43
N MET A 36 -10.51 -8.63 -8.03
CA MET A 36 -9.82 -8.76 -6.75
C MET A 36 -8.57 -7.89 -6.68
N TYR A 37 -7.81 -7.82 -7.77
CA TYR A 37 -6.56 -7.05 -7.87
C TYR A 37 -6.83 -5.54 -7.82
N LEU A 38 -7.77 -5.06 -8.66
CA LEU A 38 -8.23 -3.66 -8.64
C LEU A 38 -8.89 -3.28 -7.32
N GLY A 39 -9.78 -4.15 -6.80
CA GLY A 39 -10.45 -3.95 -5.53
C GLY A 39 -9.46 -3.88 -4.36
N GLY A 40 -8.45 -4.74 -4.36
CA GLY A 40 -7.36 -4.74 -3.39
C GLY A 40 -6.57 -3.43 -3.43
N GLY A 41 -6.09 -3.02 -4.61
CA GLY A 41 -5.35 -1.77 -4.79
C GLY A 41 -6.13 -0.53 -4.34
N ILE A 42 -7.42 -0.44 -4.70
CA ILE A 42 -8.32 0.63 -4.26
C ILE A 42 -8.53 0.58 -2.75
N PHE A 43 -8.77 -0.60 -2.18
CA PHE A 43 -8.98 -0.76 -0.74
C PHE A 43 -7.76 -0.33 0.07
N PHE A 44 -6.55 -0.78 -0.30
CA PHE A 44 -5.32 -0.39 0.37
C PHE A 44 -5.04 1.11 0.27
N THR A 45 -5.29 1.69 -0.92
CA THR A 45 -5.16 3.13 -1.13
C THR A 45 -6.15 3.90 -0.25
N TRP A 46 -7.42 3.53 -0.28
CA TRP A 46 -8.48 4.15 0.53
C TRP A 46 -8.25 4.00 2.02
N PHE A 47 -7.81 2.82 2.47
CA PHE A 47 -7.51 2.55 3.87
C PHE A 47 -6.35 3.39 4.38
N GLY A 48 -5.27 3.51 3.61
CA GLY A 48 -4.14 4.40 3.94
C GLY A 48 -4.56 5.87 4.01
N LEU A 49 -5.41 6.33 3.07
CA LEU A 49 -5.99 7.68 3.07
C LEU A 49 -6.91 7.91 4.27
N TYR A 50 -7.80 6.97 4.57
CA TYR A 50 -8.71 7.02 5.72
C TYR A 50 -7.94 7.13 7.03
N ARG A 51 -6.91 6.31 7.20
CA ARG A 51 -6.03 6.29 8.38
C ARG A 51 -5.27 7.62 8.53
N ARG A 52 -4.88 8.24 7.42
CA ARG A 52 -4.28 9.58 7.40
C ARG A 52 -5.27 10.70 7.75
N LEU A 53 -6.51 10.62 7.29
CA LEU A 53 -7.54 11.64 7.52
C LEU A 53 -8.16 11.56 8.92
N LYS A 54 -8.08 10.40 9.59
CA LYS A 54 -8.53 10.20 10.98
C LYS A 54 -7.38 9.68 11.89
N PRO A 55 -6.37 10.53 12.16
CA PRO A 55 -5.22 10.15 12.98
C PRO A 55 -5.60 9.76 14.42
N GLU A 56 -6.63 10.41 14.99
CA GLU A 56 -7.02 10.27 16.40
C GLU A 56 -7.48 8.87 16.82
N THR A 57 -7.87 8.02 15.85
CA THR A 57 -8.37 6.67 16.11
C THR A 57 -7.26 5.61 16.11
N HIS A 58 -6.11 5.88 15.48
CA HIS A 58 -5.07 4.88 15.22
C HIS A 58 -3.64 5.30 15.63
N GLU A 59 -3.45 6.53 16.12
CA GLU A 59 -2.12 7.07 16.49
C GLU A 59 -1.86 7.11 18.00
N LYS A 60 -2.73 6.54 18.84
CA LYS A 60 -2.64 6.64 20.31
C LYS A 60 -1.45 5.90 20.96
N HIS A 61 -0.74 5.03 20.24
CA HIS A 61 0.40 4.25 20.78
C HIS A 61 1.64 4.26 19.87
N PRO A 62 2.40 5.37 19.79
CA PRO A 62 3.55 5.51 18.89
C PRO A 62 4.74 4.59 19.21
N LYS A 63 4.84 4.04 20.43
CA LYS A 63 5.93 3.14 20.83
C LYS A 63 5.78 1.70 20.33
N GLU A 64 4.54 1.25 20.08
CA GLU A 64 4.27 -0.13 19.62
C GLU A 64 4.34 -0.24 18.09
N HIS A 65 3.98 0.83 17.37
CA HIS A 65 3.94 0.82 15.90
C HIS A 65 5.31 0.99 15.22
N GLY A 66 6.40 1.22 15.95
CA GLY A 66 7.73 1.42 15.37
C GLY A 66 8.21 0.20 14.58
N ILE A 67 8.10 -1.00 15.15
CA ILE A 67 8.55 -2.23 14.50
C ILE A 67 7.67 -2.60 13.29
N GLU A 68 6.36 -2.39 13.41
CA GLU A 68 5.40 -2.57 12.31
C GLU A 68 5.71 -1.62 11.15
N SER A 69 6.10 -0.37 11.46
CA SER A 69 6.50 0.63 10.47
C SER A 69 7.67 0.16 9.61
N TYR A 70 8.71 -0.41 10.23
CA TYR A 70 9.86 -0.96 9.50
C TYR A 70 9.48 -2.20 8.68
N GLY A 71 8.58 -3.05 9.19
CA GLY A 71 8.05 -4.19 8.44
C GLY A 71 7.30 -3.75 7.18
N PHE A 72 6.40 -2.77 7.29
CA PHE A 72 5.69 -2.22 6.13
C PHE A 72 6.64 -1.52 5.16
N ALA A 73 7.65 -0.80 5.64
CA ALA A 73 8.69 -0.20 4.79
C ALA A 73 9.45 -1.26 3.98
N LEU A 74 9.84 -2.37 4.63
CA LEU A 74 10.55 -3.46 3.98
C LEU A 74 9.69 -4.13 2.92
N ILE A 75 8.41 -4.40 3.22
CA ILE A 75 7.45 -4.95 2.26
C ILE A 75 7.31 -4.02 1.06
N ALA A 76 7.15 -2.72 1.30
CA ALA A 76 7.08 -1.73 0.23
C ALA A 76 8.32 -1.76 -0.64
N LEU A 77 9.51 -1.75 -0.05
CA LEU A 77 10.76 -1.79 -0.79
C LEU A 77 10.89 -3.07 -1.63
N VAL A 78 10.55 -4.24 -1.07
CA VAL A 78 10.59 -5.51 -1.80
C VAL A 78 9.62 -5.51 -2.98
N LEU A 79 8.38 -5.07 -2.78
CA LEU A 79 7.38 -5.00 -3.84
C LEU A 79 7.79 -4.01 -4.93
N THR A 80 8.36 -2.86 -4.57
CA THR A 80 8.92 -1.91 -5.54
C THR A 80 10.04 -2.53 -6.36
N VAL A 81 10.95 -3.28 -5.74
CA VAL A 81 12.05 -3.96 -6.46
C VAL A 81 11.49 -5.00 -7.43
N ILE A 82 10.51 -5.79 -7.01
CA ILE A 82 9.85 -6.78 -7.88
C ILE A 82 9.21 -6.08 -9.08
N PHE A 83 8.46 -5.01 -8.84
CA PHE A 83 7.85 -4.21 -9.91
C PHE A 83 8.90 -3.66 -10.89
N LEU A 84 10.01 -3.13 -10.40
CA LEU A 84 11.09 -2.62 -11.25
C LEU A 84 11.76 -3.73 -12.06
N LEU A 85 11.92 -4.93 -11.48
CA LEU A 85 12.45 -6.10 -12.18
C LEU A 85 11.52 -6.61 -13.28
N GLN A 86 10.20 -6.51 -13.09
CA GLN A 86 9.22 -6.84 -14.15
C GLN A 86 9.27 -5.85 -15.32
N LEU A 87 9.76 -4.62 -15.09
CA LEU A 87 9.81 -3.55 -16.08
C LEU A 87 11.06 -3.60 -16.98
N LEU A 88 12.09 -4.37 -16.59
CA LEU A 88 13.33 -4.61 -17.33
C LEU A 88 13.17 -5.77 -18.31
#